data_AF-R9AYW1-F1
#
_entry.id   AF-R9AYW1-F1
#
_cell.length_a   1.000
_cell.length_b   1.000
_cell.length_c   1.000
_cell.angle_alpha   90.00
_cell.angle_beta   90.00
_cell.angle_gamma   90.00
#
_symmetry.space_group_name_H-M   'P 1'
#
loop_
_entity.id
_entity.type
_entity.pdbx_description
1 polymer ?
#
loop_
_entity_poly.entity_id
_entity_poly.type
_entity_poly.pdbx_seq_one_letter_code
_entity_poly.pdbx_strand_id
1 'polypeptide(L)'
;MFYGFYYHKYNQLVISNRGQSLVERFVQAKSDDQLVADADPKTLGQYYALVLHGLSVQARDGYSKEELSTVISFALQNLDRYLAT
;
A
#
# COMPACT_ATOMS: atom_id res chain seq x y z
N MET A 1 -5.79 14.36 -24.90
CA MET A 1 -5.55 15.35 -23.81
C MET A 1 -6.07 14.90 -22.43
N PHE A 2 -6.51 13.65 -22.24
CA PHE A 2 -7.13 13.16 -20.98
C PHE A 2 -6.16 12.44 -20.02
N TYR A 3 -4.97 12.02 -20.48
CA TYR A 3 -4.00 11.28 -19.66
C TYR A 3 -3.38 12.12 -18.54
N GLY A 4 -3.11 13.41 -18.78
CA GLY A 4 -2.47 14.29 -17.78
C GLY A 4 -3.34 14.57 -16.55
N PHE A 5 -4.66 14.68 -16.72
CA PHE A 5 -5.59 14.91 -15.60
C PHE A 5 -5.75 13.67 -14.71
N TYR A 6 -5.72 12.47 -15.30
CA TYR A 6 -5.74 11.21 -14.53
C TYR A 6 -4.48 11.05 -13.68
N TYR A 7 -3.30 11.33 -14.25
CA TYR A 7 -2.02 11.27 -13.52
C TYR A 7 -1.91 12.32 -12.41
N HIS A 8 -2.42 13.53 -12.62
CA HIS A 8 -2.36 14.58 -11.61
C HIS A 8 -3.27 14.29 -10.41
N LYS A 9 -4.47 13.73 -10.65
CA LYS A 9 -5.39 13.30 -9.60
C LYS A 9 -4.93 12.00 -8.92
N TYR A 10 -4.29 11.07 -9.65
CA TYR A 10 -3.63 9.89 -9.07
C TYR A 10 -2.50 10.27 -8.11
N ASN A 11 -1.64 11.23 -8.47
CA ASN A 11 -0.58 11.69 -7.58
C ASN A 11 -1.10 12.33 -6.29
N GLN A 12 -2.27 12.99 -6.32
CA GLN A 12 -2.90 13.53 -5.10
C GLN A 12 -3.65 12.46 -4.29
N LEU A 13 -4.23 11.43 -4.92
CA LEU A 13 -4.86 10.30 -4.22
C LEU A 13 -3.86 9.35 -3.57
N VAL A 14 -2.67 9.20 -4.19
CA VAL A 14 -1.57 8.37 -3.67
C VAL A 14 -0.84 9.05 -2.50
N ILE A 15 -0.97 10.37 -2.35
CA ILE A 15 -0.48 11.12 -1.18
C ILE A 15 -1.69 11.57 -0.32
N SER A 16 -2.53 10.62 0.10
CA SER A 16 -3.35 10.86 1.29
C SER A 16 -2.46 10.81 2.54
N ASN A 17 -2.81 11.48 3.65
CA ASN A 17 -2.06 11.39 4.92
C ASN A 17 -1.75 9.93 5.32
N ARG A 18 -2.64 8.99 4.98
CA ARG A 18 -2.46 7.56 5.22
C ARG A 18 -1.37 6.94 4.33
N GLY A 19 -1.33 7.29 3.05
CA GLY A 19 -0.27 6.84 2.15
C GLY A 19 1.11 7.34 2.57
N GLN A 20 1.18 8.61 2.99
CA GLN A 20 2.40 9.19 3.52
C GLN A 20 2.88 8.49 4.80
N SER A 21 1.99 8.21 5.76
CA SER A 21 2.34 7.49 7.00
C SER A 21 2.86 6.07 6.75
N LEU A 22 2.37 5.39 5.71
CA LEU A 22 2.84 4.05 5.33
C LEU A 22 4.23 4.11 4.71
N VAL A 23 4.47 5.08 3.83
CA VAL A 23 5.81 5.31 3.26
C VAL A 23 6.81 5.58 4.38
N GLU A 24 6.47 6.45 5.33
CA GLU A 24 7.32 6.75 6.50
C GLU A 24 7.61 5.50 7.33
N ARG A 25 6.59 4.66 7.57
CA ARG A 25 6.79 3.39 8.30
C ARG A 25 7.74 2.45 7.58
N PHE A 26 7.67 2.34 6.25
CA PHE A 26 8.58 1.50 5.48
C PHE A 26 9.98 2.10 5.36
N VAL A 27 10.11 3.44 5.35
CA VAL A 27 11.42 4.11 5.42
C VAL A 27 12.09 3.77 6.73
N GLN A 28 11.35 3.85 7.85
CA GLN A 28 11.83 3.42 9.16
C GLN A 28 12.19 1.92 9.17
N ALA A 29 11.35 1.06 8.59
CA ALA A 29 11.62 -0.37 8.51
C ALA A 29 12.95 -0.66 7.77
N LYS A 30 13.23 0.08 6.69
CA LYS A 30 14.48 -0.05 5.94
C LYS A 30 15.69 0.46 6.74
N SER A 31 15.54 1.55 7.49
CA SER A 31 16.64 2.04 8.35
C SER A 31 16.91 1.12 9.55
N ASP A 32 15.89 0.36 9.97
CA ASP A 32 15.97 -0.59 11.07
C ASP A 32 16.40 -2.00 10.61
N ASP A 33 16.88 -2.14 9.37
CA ASP A 33 17.27 -3.41 8.74
C ASP A 33 16.16 -4.49 8.78
N GLN A 34 14.89 -4.08 8.87
CA GLN A 34 13.73 -4.99 8.84
C GLN A 34 13.35 -5.38 7.40
N LEU A 35 13.88 -4.69 6.41
CA LEU A 35 13.62 -4.94 4.99
C LEU A 35 14.91 -5.35 4.27
N VAL A 36 14.76 -6.16 3.22
CA VAL A 36 15.85 -6.49 2.30
C VAL A 36 16.43 -5.23 1.64
N ALA A 37 17.72 -5.27 1.28
CA ALA A 37 18.46 -4.10 0.81
C ALA A 37 17.86 -3.46 -0.45
N ASP A 38 17.26 -4.25 -1.34
CA ASP A 38 16.65 -3.82 -2.59
C ASP A 38 15.17 -3.43 -2.45
N ALA A 39 14.56 -3.56 -1.27
CA ALA A 39 13.19 -3.11 -1.03
C ALA A 39 13.07 -1.59 -1.26
N ASP A 40 12.02 -1.15 -1.97
CA ASP A 40 11.70 0.26 -2.15
C ASP A 40 10.56 0.68 -1.18
N PRO A 41 10.87 1.44 -0.11
CA PRO A 41 9.88 1.88 0.86
C PRO A 41 8.73 2.69 0.27
N LYS A 42 9.02 3.49 -0.75
CA LYS A 42 8.00 4.34 -1.37
C LYS A 42 7.01 3.48 -2.14
N THR A 43 7.50 2.55 -2.95
CA THR A 43 6.66 1.63 -3.71
C THR A 43 5.83 0.74 -2.77
N LEU A 44 6.42 0.20 -1.71
CA LEU A 44 5.70 -0.59 -0.69
C LEU A 44 4.60 0.24 -0.02
N GLY A 45 4.91 1.45 0.46
CA GLY A 45 3.94 2.32 1.10
C GLY A 45 2.78 2.70 0.20
N GLN A 46 3.06 3.05 -1.07
CA GLN A 46 2.03 3.37 -2.06
C GLN A 46 1.15 2.16 -2.40
N TYR A 47 1.75 0.97 -2.54
CA TYR A 47 1.01 -0.27 -2.77
C TYR A 47 0.02 -0.55 -1.65
N TYR A 48 0.46 -0.55 -0.39
CA TYR A 48 -0.44 -0.82 0.74
C TYR A 48 -1.47 0.29 0.95
N ALA A 49 -1.16 1.55 0.62
CA ALA A 49 -2.16 2.62 0.63
C ALA A 49 -3.30 2.36 -0.37
N LEU A 50 -2.97 1.89 -1.58
CA LEU A 50 -3.95 1.53 -2.61
C LEU A 50 -4.77 0.30 -2.20
N VAL A 51 -4.13 -0.74 -1.65
CA VAL A 51 -4.82 -1.93 -1.14
C VAL A 51 -5.83 -1.55 -0.06
N LEU A 52 -5.42 -0.77 0.95
CA LEU A 52 -6.30 -0.34 2.04
C LEU A 52 -7.44 0.57 1.55
N HIS A 53 -7.17 1.42 0.56
CA HIS A 53 -8.21 2.22 -0.07
C HIS A 53 -9.26 1.34 -0.77
N GLY A 54 -8.81 0.37 -1.57
CA GLY A 54 -9.69 -0.60 -2.23
C GLY A 54 -10.54 -1.39 -1.24
N LEU A 55 -9.91 -1.94 -0.18
CA LEU A 55 -10.62 -2.65 0.89
C LEU A 55 -11.69 -1.78 1.56
N SER A 56 -11.39 -0.50 1.82
CA SER A 56 -12.34 0.43 2.42
C SER A 56 -13.55 0.70 1.52
N VAL A 57 -13.34 0.80 0.21
CA VAL A 57 -14.42 0.97 -0.77
C VAL A 57 -15.28 -0.29 -0.84
N GLN A 58 -14.67 -1.48 -0.98
CA GLN A 58 -15.42 -2.73 -1.09
C GLN A 58 -16.18 -3.08 0.20
N ALA A 59 -15.63 -2.76 1.37
CA ALA A 59 -16.33 -2.91 2.65
C ALA A 59 -17.61 -2.07 2.71
N ARG A 60 -17.56 -0.83 2.21
CA ARG A 60 -18.74 0.05 2.13
C ARG A 60 -19.78 -0.51 1.16
N ASP A 61 -19.34 -1.13 0.08
CA ASP A 61 -20.19 -1.69 -0.95
C ASP A 61 -20.77 -3.08 -0.56
N GLY A 62 -20.47 -3.56 0.65
CA GLY A 62 -21.13 -4.72 1.27
C GLY A 62 -20.39 -6.05 1.14
N TYR A 63 -19.12 -6.04 0.74
CA TYR A 63 -18.30 -7.25 0.71
C TYR A 63 -18.17 -7.86 2.11
N SER A 64 -18.15 -9.20 2.17
CA SER A 64 -18.01 -9.92 3.43
C SER A 64 -16.63 -9.70 4.04
N LYS A 65 -16.55 -9.86 5.37
CA LYS A 65 -15.28 -9.79 6.09
C LYS A 65 -14.31 -10.85 5.58
N GLU A 66 -14.82 -12.04 5.26
CA GLU A 66 -14.06 -13.19 4.80
C GLU A 66 -13.40 -12.91 3.43
N GLU A 67 -14.14 -12.32 2.49
CA GLU A 67 -13.60 -11.90 1.19
C GLU A 67 -12.51 -10.85 1.33
N LEU A 68 -12.75 -9.80 2.13
CA LEU A 68 -11.78 -8.74 2.37
C LEU A 68 -10.52 -9.26 3.09
N SER A 69 -10.72 -10.18 4.04
CA SER A 69 -9.65 -10.83 4.80
C SER A 69 -8.76 -11.65 3.86
N THR A 70 -9.35 -12.37 2.91
CA THR A 70 -8.60 -13.10 1.89
C THR A 70 -7.70 -12.17 1.07
N VAL A 71 -8.24 -11.03 0.62
CA VAL A 71 -7.48 -10.06 -0.18
C VAL A 71 -6.29 -9.48 0.61
N ILE A 72 -6.49 -9.04 1.86
CA ILE A 72 -5.37 -8.50 2.65
C ILE A 72 -4.34 -9.59 2.99
N SER A 73 -4.76 -10.84 3.22
CA SER A 73 -3.82 -11.96 3.42
C SER A 73 -2.90 -12.17 2.22
N PHE A 74 -3.42 -12.10 0.99
CA PHE A 74 -2.59 -12.15 -0.22
C PHE A 74 -1.61 -10.98 -0.30
N ALA A 75 -2.06 -9.77 0.03
CA ALA A 75 -1.18 -8.61 0.06
C ALA A 75 -0.08 -8.72 1.12
N LEU A 76 -0.37 -9.29 2.30
CA LEU A 76 0.63 -9.51 3.35
C LEU A 76 1.63 -10.60 3.00
N GLN A 77 1.22 -11.70 2.36
CA GLN A 77 2.16 -12.71 1.87
C GLN A 77 3.17 -12.14 0.85
N ASN A 78 2.78 -11.13 0.08
CA ASN A 78 3.72 -10.43 -0.79
C ASN A 78 4.73 -9.59 -0.01
N LEU A 79 4.39 -9.12 1.21
CA LEU A 79 5.32 -8.38 2.07
C LEU A 79 6.48 -9.25 2.51
N ASP A 80 6.22 -10.53 2.78
CA ASP A 80 7.21 -11.48 3.30
C ASP A 80 8.46 -11.58 2.43
N ARG A 81 8.32 -11.33 1.12
CA ARG A 81 9.42 -11.28 0.14
C ARG A 81 10.43 -10.16 0.40
N TYR A 82 10.01 -9.12 1.11
CA TYR A 82 10.81 -7.93 1.37
C TYR A 82 11.27 -7.84 2.83
N LEU A 83 10.91 -8.80 3.68
CA LEU A 83 11.37 -8.85 5.06
C LEU A 83 12.80 -9.37 5.13
N ALA A 84 13.64 -8.72 5.93
CA ALA A 84 14.95 -9.27 6.28
C ALA A 84 14.77 -10.51 7.16
N THR A 85 15.60 -11.53 6.94
CA THR A 85 15.59 -12.80 7.69
C THR A 85 16.49 -12.75 8.91
#